data_AF-A0A2D5N9K1-F1
#
_entry.id   AF-A0A2D5N9K1-F1
#
_cell.length_a   1.000
_cell.length_b   1.000
_cell.length_c   1.000
_cell.angle_alpha   90.00
_cell.angle_beta   90.00
_cell.angle_gamma   90.00
#
_symmetry.space_group_name_H-M   'P 1'
#
loop_
_entity.id
_entity.type
_entity.pdbx_description
1 polymer ?
#
loop_
_entity_poly.entity_id
_entity_poly.type
_entity_poly.pdbx_seq_one_letter_code
_entity_poly.pdbx_strand_id
1 'polypeptide(L)'
;MKKFLLGMASIALLASCGSSDHGELVGVQDRPTWYPSEPYGMVYIPQGSFTMGNHDEDVPYSYTAPAKVVSVPSFYMDQTEVTNNEYRQFVRWVRDSITRTRLAEGLVEDFEYTDLAEMEDPTFFQEYVALNYPDSMMRRLDWDPYLEWDKDRYPSAEYTEVIESMYLAPEEQWLGYRHLDTRELNYTYFWINKQKAASKLNRVNFDYKDQDGDGELFGYRDYIKDTQAESDRASFFEKETINVYPDTLVWIHDFTYSFNEPMHDKYFWHPAYDEYPVVGVSWRQARAFANWRSKYRRDFLKRAGELIEHDFRLPTEAEWEYAARGGEELTTFPWGGPYATNSAGCYLANFKPRRGNLTADGGFYPVKTTAYSPNGYNLYCMSG
;
A
#
# COMPACT_ATOMS: atom_id res chain seq x y z
N MET A 1 8.80 13.35 -70.76
CA MET A 1 7.84 14.01 -69.84
C MET A 1 6.62 13.16 -69.45
N LYS A 2 6.22 12.11 -70.20
CA LYS A 2 5.07 11.26 -69.82
C LYS A 2 5.33 10.22 -68.70
N LYS A 3 6.58 9.76 -68.52
CA LYS A 3 6.94 8.79 -67.46
C LYS A 3 7.06 9.40 -66.06
N PHE A 4 7.35 10.70 -65.96
CA PHE A 4 7.44 11.43 -64.68
C PHE A 4 6.06 11.77 -64.09
N LEU A 5 5.06 12.01 -64.95
CA LEU A 5 3.68 12.26 -64.53
C LEU A 5 2.99 11.00 -63.97
N LEU A 6 3.30 9.82 -64.52
CA LEU A 6 2.80 8.55 -63.99
C LEU A 6 3.37 8.23 -62.60
N GLY A 7 4.65 8.55 -62.35
CA GLY A 7 5.28 8.40 -61.03
C GLY A 7 4.68 9.31 -59.95
N MET A 8 4.38 10.57 -60.30
CA MET A 8 3.71 11.51 -59.38
C MET A 8 2.27 11.09 -59.07
N ALA A 9 1.53 10.56 -60.05
CA ALA A 9 0.16 10.08 -59.83
C ALA A 9 0.12 8.85 -58.91
N SER A 10 1.11 7.95 -59.01
CA SER A 10 1.23 6.80 -58.10
C SER A 10 1.62 7.20 -56.67
N ILE A 11 2.42 8.26 -56.49
CA ILE A 11 2.76 8.79 -55.16
C ILE A 11 1.56 9.53 -54.54
N ALA A 12 0.76 10.23 -55.34
CA ALA A 12 -0.48 10.87 -54.89
C ALA A 12 -1.57 9.86 -54.49
N LEU A 13 -1.64 8.71 -55.16
CA LEU A 13 -2.57 7.63 -54.79
C LEU A 13 -2.18 6.93 -53.47
N LEU A 14 -0.88 6.82 -53.17
CA LEU A 14 -0.40 6.29 -51.88
C LEU A 14 -0.56 7.30 -50.73
N ALA A 15 -0.57 8.61 -51.03
CA ALA A 15 -0.83 9.67 -50.05
C ALA A 15 -2.33 9.89 -49.75
N SER A 16 -3.23 9.24 -50.50
CA SER A 16 -4.69 9.39 -50.33
C SER A 16 -5.30 8.42 -49.31
N CYS A 17 -4.51 7.56 -48.67
CA CYS A 17 -4.94 6.80 -47.49
C CYS A 17 -4.86 7.69 -46.23
N GLY A 18 -5.61 8.79 -46.25
CA GLY A 18 -5.96 9.50 -45.02
C GLY A 18 -6.95 8.65 -44.24
N SER A 19 -6.75 8.54 -42.93
CA SER A 19 -7.58 7.76 -42.00
C SER A 19 -9.06 8.03 -42.21
N SER A 20 -9.75 7.13 -42.90
CA SER A 20 -11.19 7.19 -43.08
C SER A 20 -11.85 6.62 -41.83
N ASP A 21 -12.06 7.49 -40.85
CA ASP A 21 -13.08 7.22 -39.84
C ASP A 21 -14.42 7.13 -40.60
N HIS A 22 -14.96 5.93 -40.73
CA HIS A 22 -16.25 5.67 -41.38
C HIS A 22 -17.43 6.06 -40.48
N GLY A 23 -17.18 6.83 -39.41
CA GLY A 23 -18.16 7.08 -38.35
C GLY A 23 -18.42 5.84 -37.50
N GLU A 24 -17.49 4.88 -37.53
CA GLU A 24 -17.60 3.61 -36.81
C GLU A 24 -16.86 3.71 -35.48
N LEU A 25 -17.41 3.08 -34.43
CA LEU A 25 -16.78 3.02 -33.11
C LEU A 25 -15.54 2.09 -33.16
N VAL A 26 -14.39 2.63 -33.58
CA VAL A 26 -13.12 1.90 -33.68
C VAL A 26 -12.23 2.01 -32.43
N GLY A 27 -12.69 2.75 -31.42
CA GLY A 27 -11.94 3.01 -30.19
C GLY A 27 -10.86 4.09 -30.36
N VAL A 28 -10.32 4.55 -29.22
CA VAL A 28 -9.27 5.57 -29.19
C VAL A 28 -7.96 4.95 -29.71
N GLN A 29 -7.47 5.46 -30.84
CA GLN A 29 -6.20 5.05 -31.42
C GLN A 29 -5.01 5.62 -30.62
N ASP A 30 -3.80 5.12 -30.89
CA ASP A 30 -2.54 5.60 -30.30
C ASP A 30 -2.43 5.51 -28.76
N ARG A 31 -3.11 4.54 -28.14
CA ARG A 31 -2.88 4.23 -26.73
C ARG A 31 -1.55 3.48 -26.55
N PRO A 32 -0.74 3.80 -25.53
CA PRO A 32 0.46 3.04 -25.24
C PRO A 32 0.09 1.59 -24.91
N THR A 33 0.89 0.64 -25.38
CA THR A 33 0.75 -0.76 -24.99
C THR A 33 1.07 -0.90 -23.50
N TRP A 34 0.14 -1.45 -22.74
CA TRP A 34 0.33 -1.70 -21.32
C TRP A 34 0.81 -3.14 -21.10
N TYR A 35 1.95 -3.27 -20.44
CA TYR A 35 2.43 -4.55 -19.94
C TYR A 35 2.33 -4.52 -18.41
N PRO A 36 1.63 -5.47 -17.79
CA PRO A 36 1.63 -5.57 -16.33
C PRO A 36 3.07 -5.82 -15.87
N SER A 37 3.61 -4.92 -15.06
CA SER A 37 4.89 -5.16 -14.42
C SER A 37 4.66 -6.00 -13.16
N GLU A 38 5.57 -6.92 -12.87
CA GLU A 38 5.54 -7.71 -11.65
C GLU A 38 6.08 -6.85 -10.50
N PRO A 39 5.27 -6.53 -9.47
CA PRO A 39 5.77 -5.77 -8.32
C PRO A 39 6.85 -6.58 -7.59
N TYR A 40 7.90 -5.89 -7.14
CA TYR A 40 8.97 -6.54 -6.39
C TYR A 40 8.44 -7.27 -5.15
N GLY A 41 8.90 -8.51 -4.97
CA GLY A 41 8.53 -9.36 -3.84
C GLY A 41 7.12 -9.96 -3.89
N MET A 42 6.40 -9.80 -5.00
CA MET A 42 5.08 -10.40 -5.20
C MET A 42 5.10 -11.56 -6.19
N VAL A 43 4.14 -12.46 -6.06
CA VAL A 43 3.88 -13.57 -6.97
C VAL A 43 2.51 -13.42 -7.62
N TYR A 44 2.41 -13.85 -8.88
CA TYR A 44 1.14 -13.87 -9.61
C TYR A 44 0.28 -15.07 -9.20
N ILE A 45 -0.93 -14.79 -8.72
CA ILE A 45 -1.93 -15.80 -8.38
C ILE A 45 -2.97 -15.88 -9.51
N PRO A 46 -3.14 -17.03 -10.17
CA PRO A 46 -4.06 -17.18 -11.29
C PRO A 46 -5.52 -17.13 -10.84
N GLN A 47 -6.40 -16.62 -11.69
CA GLN A 47 -7.84 -16.63 -11.42
C GLN A 47 -8.37 -18.06 -11.31
N GLY A 48 -9.37 -18.27 -10.45
CA GLY A 48 -9.97 -19.59 -10.27
C GLY A 48 -11.19 -19.53 -9.37
N SER A 49 -11.77 -20.70 -9.15
CA SER A 49 -12.86 -20.88 -8.19
C SER A 49 -12.49 -22.00 -7.25
N PHE A 50 -12.84 -21.85 -5.98
CA PHE A 50 -12.62 -22.89 -4.98
C PHE A 50 -13.79 -22.92 -4.00
N THR A 51 -13.91 -24.02 -3.26
CA THR A 51 -14.87 -24.11 -2.16
C THR A 51 -14.18 -23.68 -0.88
N MET A 52 -14.63 -22.55 -0.33
CA MET A 52 -14.14 -21.95 0.90
C MET A 52 -14.84 -22.59 2.09
N GLY A 53 -14.07 -22.94 3.13
CA GLY A 53 -14.56 -23.56 4.36
C GLY A 53 -14.23 -25.05 4.48
N ASN A 54 -14.58 -25.63 5.64
CA ASN A 54 -14.28 -27.02 5.95
C ASN A 54 -15.31 -27.96 5.31
N HIS A 55 -14.85 -29.09 4.79
CA HIS A 55 -15.67 -30.11 4.14
C HIS A 55 -15.98 -31.32 5.03
N ASP A 56 -15.30 -31.45 6.18
CA ASP A 56 -15.50 -32.56 7.10
C ASP A 56 -16.84 -32.43 7.87
N GLU A 57 -17.47 -33.58 8.17
CA GLU A 57 -18.83 -33.68 8.71
C GLU A 57 -19.10 -32.76 9.91
N ASP A 58 -20.17 -31.98 9.79
CA ASP A 58 -20.68 -31.08 10.82
C ASP A 58 -21.11 -31.91 12.04
N VAL A 59 -20.42 -31.74 13.17
CA VAL A 59 -20.98 -32.16 14.47
C VAL A 59 -22.10 -31.16 14.78
N PRO A 60 -23.36 -31.58 15.01
CA PRO A 60 -24.41 -30.63 15.32
C PRO A 60 -23.99 -29.77 16.51
N TYR A 61 -24.08 -28.43 16.39
CA TYR A 61 -23.64 -27.38 17.33
C TYR A 61 -22.21 -26.80 17.20
N SER A 62 -21.45 -27.07 16.13
CA SER A 62 -20.08 -26.52 15.97
C SER A 62 -19.96 -25.06 15.46
N TYR A 63 -21.05 -24.37 15.11
CA TYR A 63 -21.01 -23.00 14.55
C TYR A 63 -20.02 -22.82 13.37
N THR A 64 -19.83 -23.88 12.58
CA THR A 64 -18.98 -23.87 11.39
C THR A 64 -19.68 -23.09 10.27
N ALA A 65 -18.96 -22.15 9.64
CA ALA A 65 -19.51 -21.41 8.50
C ALA A 65 -19.78 -22.40 7.34
N PRO A 66 -20.95 -22.32 6.68
CA PRO A 66 -21.27 -23.22 5.58
C PRO A 66 -20.28 -23.02 4.44
N ALA A 67 -19.87 -24.13 3.81
CA ALA A 67 -18.98 -24.10 2.65
C ALA A 67 -19.57 -23.28 1.50
N LYS A 68 -18.79 -22.39 0.91
CA LYS A 68 -19.24 -21.50 -0.19
C LYS A 68 -18.27 -21.59 -1.36
N VAL A 69 -18.79 -21.74 -2.57
CA VAL A 69 -18.00 -21.62 -3.79
C VAL A 69 -17.73 -20.15 -4.06
N VAL A 70 -16.46 -19.76 -4.07
CA VAL A 70 -16.04 -18.37 -4.33
C VAL A 70 -15.16 -18.35 -5.58
N SER A 71 -15.40 -17.39 -6.45
CA SER A 71 -14.54 -17.10 -7.60
C SER A 71 -13.60 -15.95 -7.26
N VAL A 72 -12.32 -16.15 -7.47
CA VAL A 72 -11.26 -15.18 -7.17
C VAL A 72 -10.64 -14.74 -8.50
N PRO A 73 -10.59 -13.42 -8.79
CA PRO A 73 -9.89 -12.91 -9.97
C PRO A 73 -8.39 -13.15 -9.81
N SER A 74 -7.60 -13.01 -10.88
CA SER A 74 -6.15 -13.05 -10.74
C SER A 74 -5.63 -11.80 -10.04
N PHE A 75 -4.63 -11.94 -9.17
CA PHE A 75 -4.02 -10.84 -8.44
C PHE A 75 -2.56 -11.15 -8.10
N TYR A 76 -1.82 -10.13 -7.69
CA TYR A 76 -0.47 -10.29 -7.14
C TYR A 76 -0.54 -10.29 -5.61
N MET A 77 0.23 -11.16 -4.97
CA MET A 77 0.33 -11.26 -3.51
C MET A 77 1.79 -11.26 -3.10
N ASP A 78 2.14 -10.65 -1.96
CA ASP A 78 3.50 -10.73 -1.43
C ASP A 78 3.90 -12.18 -1.20
N GLN A 79 5.11 -12.54 -1.65
CA GLN A 79 5.65 -13.89 -1.58
C GLN A 79 5.79 -14.39 -0.14
N THR A 80 6.10 -13.47 0.76
CA THR A 80 6.31 -13.72 2.18
C THR A 80 5.54 -12.72 3.02
N GLU A 81 5.45 -12.96 4.32
CA GLU A 81 5.02 -11.91 5.25
C GLU A 81 5.94 -10.68 5.17
N VAL A 82 5.42 -9.50 5.51
CA VAL A 82 6.19 -8.26 5.51
C VAL A 82 7.28 -8.36 6.56
N THR A 83 8.51 -8.19 6.12
CA THR A 83 9.70 -8.29 6.96
C THR A 83 9.91 -7.03 7.82
N ASN A 84 10.65 -7.16 8.91
CA ASN A 84 11.06 -6.03 9.74
C ASN A 84 11.79 -4.95 8.92
N ASN A 85 12.60 -5.36 7.94
CA ASN A 85 13.34 -4.41 7.11
C ASN A 85 12.43 -3.62 6.15
N GLU A 86 11.46 -4.29 5.51
CA GLU A 86 10.47 -3.61 4.66
C GLU A 86 9.60 -2.65 5.47
N TYR A 87 9.16 -3.06 6.67
CA TYR A 87 8.40 -2.18 7.54
C TYR A 87 9.24 -1.01 8.07
N ARG A 88 10.54 -1.22 8.33
CA ARG A 88 11.48 -0.14 8.66
C ARG A 88 11.61 0.89 7.56
N GLN A 89 11.51 0.49 6.30
CA GLN A 89 11.50 1.44 5.18
C GLN A 89 10.32 2.41 5.31
N PHE A 90 9.13 1.90 5.67
CA PHE A 90 7.96 2.73 5.94
C PHE A 90 8.17 3.66 7.13
N VAL A 91 8.63 3.15 8.27
CA VAL A 91 8.90 3.97 9.47
C VAL A 91 9.93 5.06 9.19
N ARG A 92 11.02 4.73 8.49
CA ARG A 92 12.04 5.72 8.09
C ARG A 92 11.48 6.75 7.13
N TRP A 93 10.65 6.36 6.17
CA TRP A 93 10.00 7.31 5.28
C TRP A 93 9.09 8.29 6.03
N VAL A 94 8.33 7.81 7.03
CA VAL A 94 7.48 8.67 7.88
C VAL A 94 8.33 9.61 8.74
N ARG A 95 9.37 9.09 9.39
CA ARG A 95 10.35 9.89 10.14
C ARG A 95 10.90 11.00 9.26
N ASP A 96 11.41 10.64 8.09
CA ASP A 96 12.03 11.55 7.13
C ASP A 96 11.04 12.60 6.59
N SER A 97 9.77 12.23 6.40
CA SER A 97 8.71 13.16 6.02
C SER A 97 8.46 14.18 7.13
N ILE A 98 8.30 13.74 8.38
CA ILE A 98 8.01 14.61 9.52
C ILE A 98 9.19 15.55 9.78
N THR A 99 10.41 15.02 9.75
CA THR A 99 11.63 15.81 9.93
C THR A 99 11.72 16.91 8.88
N ARG A 100 11.53 16.59 7.59
CA ARG A 100 11.52 17.61 6.53
C ARG A 100 10.40 18.64 6.71
N THR A 101 9.21 18.21 7.11
CA THR A 101 8.10 19.14 7.41
C THR A 101 8.50 20.12 8.52
N ARG A 102 9.12 19.64 9.60
CA ARG A 102 9.61 20.51 10.67
C ARG A 102 10.76 21.41 10.24
N LEU A 103 11.65 20.94 9.37
CA LEU A 103 12.76 21.76 8.84
C LEU A 103 12.22 22.89 7.95
N ALA A 104 11.23 22.58 7.12
CA ALA A 104 10.54 23.57 6.29
C ALA A 104 9.80 24.61 7.14
N GLU A 105 9.13 24.17 8.22
CA GLU A 105 8.47 25.07 9.17
C GLU A 105 9.46 25.89 10.01
N GLY A 106 10.63 25.33 10.30
CA GLY A 106 11.75 25.99 10.96
C GLY A 106 12.53 26.95 10.06
N LEU A 107 12.13 27.10 8.79
CA LEU A 107 12.77 27.96 7.78
C LEU A 107 14.28 27.69 7.66
N VAL A 108 14.67 26.41 7.73
CA VAL A 108 16.06 25.99 7.54
C VAL A 108 16.40 26.07 6.06
N GLU A 109 17.55 26.67 5.75
CA GLU A 109 18.09 26.77 4.39
C GLU A 109 18.08 25.39 3.70
N ASP A 110 17.77 25.39 2.40
CA ASP A 110 17.60 24.20 1.54
C ASP A 110 16.41 23.28 1.84
N PHE A 111 15.69 23.44 2.95
CA PHE A 111 14.56 22.56 3.33
C PHE A 111 13.18 23.23 3.19
N GLU A 112 13.09 24.34 2.48
CA GLU A 112 11.85 25.08 2.27
C GLU A 112 10.82 24.25 1.47
N TYR A 113 9.53 24.59 1.63
CA TYR A 113 8.51 23.99 0.78
C TYR A 113 8.74 24.44 -0.66
N THR A 114 8.66 23.51 -1.60
CA THR A 114 8.59 23.87 -3.01
C THR A 114 7.22 24.49 -3.27
N ASP A 115 7.17 25.82 -3.38
CA ASP A 115 5.97 26.55 -3.80
C ASP A 115 5.89 26.60 -5.34
N LEU A 116 4.74 26.22 -5.88
CA LEU A 116 4.47 26.33 -7.31
C LEU A 116 4.41 27.79 -7.77
N ALA A 117 4.06 28.73 -6.87
CA ALA A 117 3.98 30.15 -7.18
C ALA A 117 5.37 30.83 -7.32
N GLU A 118 6.39 30.26 -6.69
CA GLU A 118 7.74 30.84 -6.63
C GLU A 118 8.72 30.13 -7.59
N MET A 119 8.23 29.21 -8.42
CA MET A 119 9.04 28.56 -9.46
C MET A 119 9.53 29.57 -10.51
N GLU A 120 10.79 29.47 -10.90
CA GLU A 120 11.44 30.38 -11.86
C GLU A 120 10.86 30.23 -13.29
N ASP A 121 10.55 28.99 -13.72
CA ASP A 121 9.98 28.67 -15.02
C ASP A 121 8.77 27.71 -14.91
N PRO A 122 7.59 28.18 -14.46
CA PRO A 122 6.42 27.31 -14.32
C PRO A 122 5.77 27.02 -15.67
N THR A 123 5.25 25.81 -15.82
CA THR A 123 4.33 25.48 -16.93
C THR A 123 3.01 26.24 -16.77
N PHE A 124 2.30 26.52 -17.87
CA PHE A 124 0.98 27.17 -17.82
C PHE A 124 -0.01 26.46 -16.89
N PHE A 125 0.08 25.14 -16.76
CA PHE A 125 -0.73 24.39 -15.81
C PHE A 125 -0.36 24.68 -14.35
N GLN A 126 0.94 24.79 -14.04
CA GLN A 126 1.40 25.14 -12.69
C GLN A 126 1.01 26.56 -12.31
N GLU A 127 1.08 27.51 -13.25
CA GLU A 127 0.61 28.89 -13.05
C GLU A 127 -0.90 28.93 -12.78
N TYR A 128 -1.70 28.17 -13.56
CA TYR A 128 -3.13 28.04 -13.31
C TYR A 128 -3.43 27.46 -11.92
N VAL A 129 -2.70 26.43 -11.50
CA VAL A 129 -2.85 25.85 -10.16
C VAL A 129 -2.49 26.88 -9.10
N ALA A 130 -1.40 27.61 -9.25
CA ALA A 130 -0.97 28.63 -8.30
C ALA A 130 -1.98 29.77 -8.11
N LEU A 131 -2.78 30.08 -9.12
CA LEU A 131 -3.79 31.15 -9.05
C LEU A 131 -5.16 30.67 -8.52
N ASN A 132 -5.51 29.40 -8.70
CA ASN A 132 -6.89 28.93 -8.48
C ASN A 132 -7.04 27.93 -7.35
N TYR A 133 -5.94 27.35 -6.85
CA TYR A 133 -5.97 26.29 -5.84
C TYR A 133 -5.57 26.86 -4.48
N PRO A 134 -6.03 26.27 -3.36
CA PRO A 134 -5.62 26.71 -2.04
C PRO A 134 -4.13 26.40 -1.79
N ASP A 135 -3.46 27.25 -1.01
CA ASP A 135 -2.04 27.15 -0.66
C ASP A 135 -1.62 25.75 -0.15
N SER A 136 -2.54 25.06 0.56
CA SER A 136 -2.31 23.71 1.09
C SER A 136 -2.11 22.64 0.02
N MET A 137 -2.58 22.88 -1.21
CA MET A 137 -2.36 22.01 -2.37
C MET A 137 -1.15 22.44 -3.21
N MET A 138 -0.66 23.67 -3.02
CA MET A 138 0.46 24.22 -3.78
C MET A 138 1.80 23.85 -3.15
N ARG A 139 1.88 23.85 -1.82
CA ARG A 139 3.10 23.52 -1.09
C ARG A 139 3.40 22.03 -1.14
N ARG A 140 4.57 21.69 -1.66
CA ARG A 140 5.08 20.31 -1.66
C ARG A 140 6.36 20.24 -0.86
N LEU A 141 6.50 19.13 -0.14
CA LEU A 141 7.73 18.84 0.57
C LEU A 141 8.82 18.51 -0.43
N ASP A 142 9.98 19.17 -0.32
CA ASP A 142 11.14 18.83 -1.12
C ASP A 142 11.82 17.57 -0.55
N TRP A 143 12.07 16.60 -1.42
CA TRP A 143 12.72 15.33 -1.08
C TRP A 143 14.16 15.23 -1.60
N ASP A 144 14.62 16.22 -2.36
CA ASP A 144 15.95 16.23 -2.98
C ASP A 144 17.08 16.49 -1.96
N PRO A 145 16.93 17.40 -0.97
CA PRO A 145 17.95 17.61 0.05
C PRO A 145 18.22 16.34 0.89
N TYR A 146 19.51 16.07 1.10
CA TYR A 146 19.95 14.96 1.95
C TYR A 146 19.79 15.31 3.44
N LEU A 147 19.14 14.43 4.20
CA LEU A 147 19.05 14.55 5.65
C LEU A 147 20.32 13.99 6.31
N GLU A 148 21.07 14.86 6.98
CA GLU A 148 22.17 14.44 7.83
C GLU A 148 21.66 14.02 9.22
N TRP A 149 21.95 12.78 9.60
CA TRP A 149 21.56 12.19 10.88
C TRP A 149 22.71 12.11 11.88
N ASP A 150 23.93 12.35 11.40
CA ASP A 150 25.14 12.36 12.21
C ASP A 150 25.31 13.70 12.93
N LYS A 151 25.27 13.64 14.27
CA LYS A 151 25.34 14.81 15.16
C LYS A 151 26.59 15.67 14.93
N ASP A 152 27.69 15.04 14.51
CA ASP A 152 28.97 15.74 14.37
C ASP A 152 29.05 16.48 13.02
N ARG A 153 28.05 16.30 12.14
CA ARG A 153 28.00 16.84 10.78
C ARG A 153 26.76 17.69 10.49
N TYR A 154 26.03 18.12 11.51
CA TYR A 154 24.88 19.01 11.30
C TYR A 154 25.29 20.35 10.67
N PRO A 155 24.58 20.84 9.65
CA PRO A 155 24.96 22.03 8.89
C PRO A 155 24.73 23.34 9.65
N SER A 156 23.71 23.43 10.49
CA SER A 156 23.34 24.66 11.19
C SER A 156 22.74 24.43 12.58
N ALA A 157 22.62 25.50 13.37
CA ALA A 157 22.04 25.45 14.71
C ALA A 157 20.52 25.21 14.63
N GLU A 158 19.86 25.83 13.64
CA GLU A 158 18.43 25.69 13.36
C GLU A 158 18.10 24.25 12.95
N TYR A 159 18.93 23.67 12.07
CA TYR A 159 18.82 22.25 11.69
C TYR A 159 18.96 21.34 12.93
N THR A 160 19.92 21.66 13.80
CA THR A 160 20.16 20.89 15.04
C THR A 160 18.94 20.93 15.96
N GLU A 161 18.35 22.11 16.20
CA GLU A 161 17.16 22.25 17.05
C GLU A 161 15.99 21.41 16.54
N VAL A 162 15.71 21.49 15.23
CA VAL A 162 14.63 20.73 14.62
C VAL A 162 14.88 19.23 14.68
N ILE A 163 16.08 18.78 14.37
CA ILE A 163 16.42 17.34 14.39
C ILE A 163 16.38 16.80 15.81
N GLU A 164 16.94 17.52 16.79
CA GLU A 164 16.89 17.08 18.19
C GLU A 164 15.47 17.09 18.77
N SER A 165 14.57 17.92 18.27
CA SER A 165 13.15 17.89 18.66
C SER A 165 12.44 16.57 18.35
N MET A 166 12.97 15.77 17.42
CA MET A 166 12.42 14.44 17.07
C MET A 166 12.78 13.35 18.09
N TYR A 167 13.70 13.63 19.01
CA TYR A 167 14.22 12.68 19.97
C TYR A 167 13.64 12.95 21.35
N LEU A 168 13.67 11.93 22.21
CA LEU A 168 13.23 12.08 23.58
C LEU A 168 14.05 13.15 24.30
N ALA A 169 13.37 13.91 25.16
CA ALA A 169 14.02 14.90 26.00
C ALA A 169 15.08 14.24 26.90
N PRO A 170 16.17 14.95 27.26
CA PRO A 170 17.27 14.37 28.05
C PRO A 170 16.83 13.70 29.37
N GLU A 171 15.72 14.14 29.96
CA GLU A 171 15.16 13.60 31.20
C GLU A 171 14.46 12.24 31.00
N GLU A 172 13.95 11.96 29.79
CA GLU A 172 13.31 10.69 29.43
C GLU A 172 14.32 9.67 28.85
N GLN A 173 15.54 10.10 28.52
CA GLN A 173 16.55 9.24 27.92
C GLN A 173 17.14 8.24 28.93
N TRP A 174 17.05 6.95 28.60
CA TRP A 174 17.69 5.91 29.39
C TRP A 174 19.20 5.89 29.15
N LEU A 175 20.00 6.02 30.23
CA LEU A 175 21.47 5.99 30.20
C LEU A 175 22.11 7.01 29.23
N GLY A 176 21.40 8.08 28.90
CA GLY A 176 21.86 9.08 27.92
C GLY A 176 21.93 8.57 26.48
N TYR A 177 21.29 7.43 26.18
CA TYR A 177 21.10 6.99 24.80
C TYR A 177 20.05 7.86 24.12
N ARG A 178 20.41 8.37 22.95
CA ARG A 178 19.54 9.16 22.10
C ARG A 178 18.54 8.24 21.39
N HIS A 179 17.30 8.25 21.85
CA HIS A 179 16.19 7.50 21.27
C HIS A 179 15.22 8.43 20.56
N LEU A 180 14.81 8.04 19.35
CA LEU A 180 13.78 8.74 18.59
C LEU A 180 12.46 8.69 19.37
N ASP A 181 11.73 9.80 19.45
CA ASP A 181 10.40 9.79 20.05
C ASP A 181 9.41 9.11 19.10
N THR A 182 9.13 7.84 19.39
CA THR A 182 8.24 7.03 18.57
C THR A 182 6.80 7.54 18.62
N ARG A 183 6.41 8.32 19.63
CA ARG A 183 5.04 8.88 19.79
C ARG A 183 4.70 9.89 18.68
N GLU A 184 5.72 10.54 18.14
CA GLU A 184 5.57 11.58 17.12
C GLU A 184 5.43 11.01 15.70
N LEU A 185 5.75 9.72 15.50
CA LEU A 185 5.71 9.05 14.20
C LEU A 185 4.27 8.74 13.75
N ASN A 186 3.48 9.78 13.54
CA ASN A 186 2.10 9.70 13.13
C ASN A 186 1.99 9.88 11.61
N TYR A 187 1.42 8.88 10.95
CA TYR A 187 1.14 8.93 9.52
C TYR A 187 -0.34 9.17 9.28
N THR A 188 -0.63 10.20 8.49
CA THR A 188 -1.99 10.51 8.05
C THR A 188 -2.15 10.07 6.60
N TYR A 189 -3.17 9.27 6.35
CA TYR A 189 -3.48 8.82 5.00
C TYR A 189 -4.97 8.96 4.70
N PHE A 190 -5.27 9.02 3.40
CA PHE A 190 -6.60 9.27 2.88
C PHE A 190 -7.02 8.12 1.98
N TRP A 191 -8.31 7.78 2.00
CA TRP A 191 -8.89 6.86 1.04
C TRP A 191 -10.32 7.26 0.71
N ILE A 192 -10.78 6.84 -0.46
CA ILE A 192 -12.17 7.00 -0.86
C ILE A 192 -12.98 5.85 -0.29
N ASN A 193 -14.04 6.15 0.47
CA ASN A 193 -15.00 5.14 0.86
C ASN A 193 -15.91 4.78 -0.32
N LYS A 194 -15.45 3.84 -1.15
CA LYS A 194 -16.15 3.39 -2.37
C LYS A 194 -17.52 2.77 -2.05
N GLN A 195 -17.69 2.11 -0.90
CA GLN A 195 -18.97 1.50 -0.52
C GLN A 195 -20.01 2.57 -0.15
N LYS A 196 -19.60 3.57 0.64
CA LYS A 196 -20.43 4.75 0.97
C LYS A 196 -20.80 5.51 -0.30
N ALA A 197 -19.84 5.72 -1.20
CA ALA A 197 -20.08 6.37 -2.50
C ALA A 197 -21.00 5.56 -3.42
N ALA A 198 -20.91 4.22 -3.41
CA ALA A 198 -21.73 3.35 -4.28
C ALA A 198 -23.17 3.13 -3.76
N SER A 199 -23.48 3.54 -2.54
CA SER A 199 -24.82 3.41 -1.96
C SER A 199 -25.88 4.05 -2.86
N LYS A 200 -27.02 3.38 -3.06
CA LYS A 200 -28.11 3.89 -3.90
C LYS A 200 -28.64 5.25 -3.46
N LEU A 201 -28.51 5.57 -2.17
CA LEU A 201 -28.94 6.84 -1.59
C LEU A 201 -28.07 8.02 -2.04
N ASN A 202 -26.80 7.78 -2.39
CA ASN A 202 -25.82 8.79 -2.76
C ASN A 202 -25.60 8.83 -4.28
N ARG A 203 -26.53 8.26 -5.05
CA ARG A 203 -26.45 8.29 -6.52
C ARG A 203 -26.98 9.61 -7.03
N VAL A 204 -26.23 10.18 -7.98
CA VAL A 204 -26.64 11.37 -8.71
C VAL A 204 -27.97 11.09 -9.44
N ASN A 205 -28.92 12.01 -9.31
CA ASN A 205 -30.12 12.00 -10.13
C ASN A 205 -29.95 13.05 -11.23
N PHE A 206 -30.41 12.75 -12.43
CA PHE A 206 -30.28 13.68 -13.56
C PHE A 206 -31.57 14.48 -13.69
N ASP A 207 -31.46 15.81 -13.75
CA ASP A 207 -32.58 16.65 -14.11
C ASP A 207 -32.64 16.84 -15.63
N TYR A 208 -33.39 15.97 -16.28
CA TYR A 208 -33.62 16.06 -17.74
C TYR A 208 -34.70 17.07 -18.11
N LYS A 209 -35.39 17.66 -17.12
CA LYS A 209 -36.59 18.46 -17.35
C LYS A 209 -36.55 19.81 -16.63
N ASP A 210 -35.40 20.22 -16.10
CA ASP A 210 -35.24 21.47 -15.36
C ASP A 210 -36.34 21.60 -14.29
N GLN A 211 -36.50 20.57 -13.45
CA GLN A 211 -37.51 20.56 -12.39
C GLN A 211 -37.13 21.44 -11.21
N ASP A 212 -35.87 21.87 -11.10
CA ASP A 212 -35.35 22.85 -10.15
C ASP A 212 -35.43 24.30 -10.67
N GLY A 213 -35.57 24.52 -11.97
CA GLY A 213 -35.82 25.84 -12.56
C GLY A 213 -34.57 26.70 -12.69
N ASP A 214 -33.39 26.08 -12.79
CA ASP A 214 -32.10 26.75 -12.97
C ASP A 214 -31.84 27.16 -14.44
N GLY A 215 -32.69 26.71 -15.37
CA GLY A 215 -32.59 27.01 -16.79
C GLY A 215 -31.65 26.09 -17.56
N GLU A 216 -31.06 25.09 -16.90
CA GLU A 216 -30.25 24.04 -17.53
C GLU A 216 -31.12 22.82 -17.86
N LEU A 217 -31.34 22.58 -19.16
CA LEU A 217 -32.09 21.40 -19.65
C LEU A 217 -31.41 20.06 -19.34
N PHE A 218 -30.18 20.09 -18.82
CA PHE A 218 -29.42 18.93 -18.39
C PHE A 218 -28.50 19.34 -17.23
N GLY A 219 -28.98 19.13 -16.00
CA GLY A 219 -28.24 19.39 -14.76
C GLY A 219 -28.09 18.14 -13.88
N TYR A 220 -27.10 18.15 -13.00
CA TYR A 220 -26.94 17.11 -11.98
C TYR A 220 -27.71 17.53 -10.72
N ARG A 221 -28.64 16.69 -10.26
CA ARG A 221 -29.28 16.83 -8.95
C ARG A 221 -28.63 15.90 -7.96
N ASP A 222 -27.87 16.52 -7.07
CA ASP A 222 -27.23 15.85 -5.96
C ASP A 222 -28.24 15.59 -4.84
N TYR A 223 -28.43 14.32 -4.51
CA TYR A 223 -29.11 13.92 -3.28
C TYR A 223 -28.07 13.43 -2.29
N ILE A 224 -27.72 14.26 -1.30
CA ILE A 224 -27.36 13.75 0.01
C ILE A 224 -28.36 14.31 1.00
N LYS A 225 -29.15 13.41 1.61
CA LYS A 225 -30.06 13.80 2.68
C LYS A 225 -29.24 14.30 3.88
N ASP A 226 -29.66 15.48 4.34
CA ASP A 226 -29.23 16.27 5.49
C ASP A 226 -28.01 17.20 5.29
N THR A 227 -28.34 18.47 5.01
CA THR A 227 -27.66 19.71 5.43
C THR A 227 -26.44 20.25 4.66
N GLN A 228 -26.01 19.68 3.53
CA GLN A 228 -25.01 20.34 2.67
C GLN A 228 -25.57 20.63 1.28
N ALA A 229 -25.44 21.89 0.86
CA ALA A 229 -26.06 22.44 -0.35
C ALA A 229 -25.36 22.03 -1.64
N GLU A 230 -24.18 21.39 -1.59
CA GLU A 230 -23.45 20.86 -2.74
C GLU A 230 -22.70 19.60 -2.30
N SER A 231 -22.88 18.47 -3.00
CA SER A 231 -22.26 17.20 -2.61
C SER A 231 -21.04 16.87 -3.46
N ASP A 232 -19.92 17.48 -3.13
CA ASP A 232 -18.68 17.16 -3.82
C ASP A 232 -18.23 15.72 -3.56
N ARG A 233 -17.52 15.16 -4.54
CA ARG A 233 -16.76 13.90 -4.39
C ARG A 233 -15.85 13.92 -3.15
N ALA A 234 -15.47 15.13 -2.71
CA ALA A 234 -14.70 15.35 -1.50
C ALA A 234 -15.34 14.76 -0.22
N SER A 235 -16.67 14.69 -0.16
CA SER A 235 -17.42 14.16 0.99
C SER A 235 -17.19 12.66 1.26
N PHE A 236 -16.65 11.92 0.28
CA PHE A 236 -16.34 10.49 0.41
C PHE A 236 -14.89 10.20 0.77
N PHE A 237 -14.04 11.23 0.87
CA PHE A 237 -12.69 11.07 1.39
C PHE A 237 -12.74 10.91 2.90
N GLU A 238 -12.26 9.76 3.37
CA GLU A 238 -12.03 9.52 4.78
C GLU A 238 -10.53 9.68 5.05
N LYS A 239 -10.19 10.13 6.26
CA LYS A 239 -8.80 10.29 6.70
C LYS A 239 -8.57 9.60 8.04
N GLU A 240 -7.38 9.10 8.24
CA GLU A 240 -6.98 8.46 9.49
C GLU A 240 -5.53 8.80 9.80
N THR A 241 -5.29 9.12 11.07
CA THR A 241 -3.95 9.34 11.61
C THR A 241 -3.63 8.21 12.57
N ILE A 242 -2.50 7.55 12.37
CA ILE A 242 -2.05 6.45 13.22
C ILE A 242 -0.56 6.52 13.45
N ASN A 243 -0.13 6.14 14.66
CA ASN A 243 1.28 5.95 14.96
C ASN A 243 1.79 4.72 14.20
N VAL A 244 2.87 4.88 13.43
CA VAL A 244 3.39 3.81 12.57
C VAL A 244 4.41 2.92 13.25
N TYR A 245 4.90 3.30 14.42
CA TYR A 245 5.90 2.52 15.11
C TYR A 245 5.27 1.23 15.68
N PRO A 246 5.84 0.03 15.45
CA PRO A 246 5.30 -1.20 16.01
C PRO A 246 5.34 -1.21 17.53
N ASP A 247 4.34 -1.82 18.16
CA ASP A 247 4.34 -2.01 19.61
C ASP A 247 5.34 -3.11 20.01
N THR A 248 6.49 -2.68 20.49
CA THR A 248 7.56 -3.56 21.00
C THR A 248 7.21 -4.22 22.33
N LEU A 249 6.28 -3.66 23.11
CA LEU A 249 5.90 -4.19 24.43
C LEU A 249 5.10 -5.49 24.34
N VAL A 250 4.61 -5.85 23.14
CA VAL A 250 3.93 -7.12 22.86
C VAL A 250 4.75 -8.33 23.34
N TRP A 251 6.08 -8.24 23.26
CA TRP A 251 6.99 -9.29 23.70
C TRP A 251 6.94 -9.57 25.21
N ILE A 252 6.56 -8.59 26.01
CA ILE A 252 6.51 -8.65 27.47
C ILE A 252 5.07 -8.81 27.96
N HIS A 253 4.15 -7.98 27.45
CA HIS A 253 2.76 -7.94 27.91
C HIS A 253 2.04 -9.27 27.68
N ASP A 254 2.19 -9.84 26.48
CA ASP A 254 1.45 -11.05 26.10
C ASP A 254 2.12 -12.33 26.65
N PHE A 255 3.39 -12.25 27.08
CA PHE A 255 4.20 -13.38 27.53
C PHE A 255 4.78 -13.17 28.93
N THR A 256 3.89 -13.03 29.92
CA THR A 256 4.22 -12.68 31.31
C THR A 256 5.18 -13.62 32.05
N TYR A 257 5.36 -14.86 31.59
CA TYR A 257 6.23 -15.87 32.22
C TYR A 257 7.48 -16.22 31.41
N SER A 258 7.82 -15.43 30.37
CA SER A 258 8.95 -15.70 29.47
C SER A 258 9.99 -14.58 29.52
N PHE A 259 11.28 -14.94 29.46
CA PHE A 259 12.37 -13.96 29.34
C PHE A 259 12.48 -13.46 27.89
N ASN A 260 11.67 -12.44 27.56
CA ASN A 260 11.57 -11.88 26.21
C ASN A 260 12.13 -10.45 26.07
N GLU A 261 12.77 -9.91 27.11
CA GLU A 261 13.43 -8.59 27.08
C GLU A 261 14.38 -8.43 25.87
N PRO A 262 15.19 -9.44 25.47
CA PRO A 262 16.04 -9.28 24.28
C PRO A 262 15.25 -9.08 22.98
N MET A 263 14.03 -9.62 22.87
CA MET A 263 13.18 -9.43 21.70
C MET A 263 12.58 -8.02 21.69
N HIS A 264 12.11 -7.55 22.86
CA HIS A 264 11.65 -6.18 23.03
C HIS A 264 12.71 -5.15 22.55
N ASP A 265 13.97 -5.34 22.95
CA ASP A 265 15.02 -4.38 22.67
C ASP A 265 15.54 -4.43 21.23
N LYS A 266 15.60 -5.62 20.61
CA LYS A 266 16.36 -5.85 19.37
C LYS A 266 15.54 -6.30 18.18
N TYR A 267 14.37 -6.90 18.37
CA TYR A 267 13.66 -7.60 17.28
C TYR A 267 13.37 -6.69 16.08
N PHE A 268 12.88 -5.47 16.32
CA PHE A 268 12.54 -4.57 15.22
C PHE A 268 13.77 -3.89 14.61
N TRP A 269 14.76 -3.50 15.43
CA TRP A 269 15.86 -2.61 15.02
C TRP A 269 17.15 -3.30 14.59
N HIS A 270 17.44 -4.49 15.14
CA HIS A 270 18.73 -5.12 14.95
C HIS A 270 18.81 -5.84 13.59
N PRO A 271 19.90 -5.68 12.81
CA PRO A 271 20.04 -6.29 11.48
C PRO A 271 19.84 -7.81 11.42
N ALA A 272 20.14 -8.52 12.51
CA ALA A 272 19.93 -9.97 12.61
C ALA A 272 18.47 -10.40 12.40
N TYR A 273 17.51 -9.49 12.60
CA TYR A 273 16.07 -9.75 12.46
C TYR A 273 15.47 -9.12 11.19
N ASP A 274 16.29 -8.66 10.24
CA ASP A 274 15.84 -8.02 9.00
C ASP A 274 14.85 -8.86 8.21
N GLU A 275 15.08 -10.17 8.13
CA GLU A 275 14.30 -11.15 7.35
C GLU A 275 13.18 -11.83 8.17
N TYR A 276 12.91 -11.36 9.39
CA TYR A 276 11.85 -11.88 10.24
C TYR A 276 10.57 -11.07 10.04
N PRO A 277 9.38 -11.67 10.20
CA PRO A 277 8.13 -10.95 10.03
C PRO A 277 7.97 -9.84 11.06
N VAL A 278 7.40 -8.71 10.66
CA VAL A 278 7.11 -7.62 11.60
C VAL A 278 6.01 -8.02 12.57
N VAL A 279 6.21 -7.75 13.86
CA VAL A 279 5.24 -8.04 14.94
C VAL A 279 4.86 -6.76 15.68
N GLY A 280 3.77 -6.80 16.44
CA GLY A 280 3.28 -5.62 17.17
C GLY A 280 2.59 -4.59 16.26
N VAL A 281 2.07 -5.03 15.12
CA VAL A 281 1.39 -4.19 14.14
C VAL A 281 -0.11 -4.47 14.16
N SER A 282 -0.91 -3.42 14.35
CA SER A 282 -2.37 -3.48 14.27
C SER A 282 -2.87 -3.52 12.82
N TRP A 283 -4.10 -3.99 12.62
CA TRP A 283 -4.73 -3.97 11.30
C TRP A 283 -4.82 -2.57 10.67
N ARG A 284 -5.01 -1.54 11.49
CA ARG A 284 -5.02 -0.13 11.04
C ARG A 284 -3.64 0.29 10.54
N GLN A 285 -2.56 -0.10 11.23
CA GLN A 285 -1.18 0.16 10.79
C GLN A 285 -0.83 -0.63 9.51
N ALA A 286 -1.30 -1.87 9.37
CA ALA A 286 -1.07 -2.67 8.16
C ALA A 286 -1.78 -2.05 6.93
N ARG A 287 -2.99 -1.50 7.11
CA ARG A 287 -3.67 -0.73 6.07
C ARG A 287 -2.91 0.55 5.72
N ALA A 288 -2.40 1.26 6.72
CA ALA A 288 -1.59 2.45 6.52
C ALA A 288 -0.32 2.16 5.70
N PHE A 289 0.36 1.04 6.00
CA PHE A 289 1.50 0.54 5.23
C PHE A 289 1.13 0.25 3.77
N ALA A 290 0.01 -0.43 3.52
CA ALA A 290 -0.45 -0.71 2.15
C ALA A 290 -0.78 0.59 1.37
N ASN A 291 -1.38 1.58 2.03
CA ASN A 291 -1.62 2.90 1.44
C ASN A 291 -0.30 3.61 1.09
N TRP A 292 0.66 3.62 2.01
CA TRP A 292 1.98 4.18 1.78
C TRP A 292 2.71 3.49 0.62
N ARG A 293 2.74 2.16 0.58
CA ARG A 293 3.35 1.39 -0.51
C ARG A 293 2.72 1.74 -1.87
N SER A 294 1.40 1.93 -1.90
CA SER A 294 0.67 2.37 -3.10
C SER A 294 1.09 3.77 -3.53
N LYS A 295 1.20 4.70 -2.57
CA LYS A 295 1.72 6.05 -2.83
C LYS A 295 3.16 5.99 -3.37
N TYR A 296 4.04 5.25 -2.71
CA TYR A 296 5.44 5.11 -3.08
C TYR A 296 5.62 4.60 -4.51
N ARG A 297 4.88 3.53 -4.87
CA ARG A 297 4.86 2.97 -6.22
C ARG A 297 4.27 3.94 -7.25
N ARG A 298 3.13 4.57 -6.93
CA ARG A 298 2.47 5.52 -7.83
C ARG A 298 3.34 6.74 -8.11
N ASP A 299 4.06 7.26 -7.12
CA ASP A 299 4.95 8.40 -7.28
C ASP A 299 6.17 8.06 -8.14
N PHE A 300 6.63 6.80 -8.11
CA PHE A 300 7.64 6.29 -9.05
C PHE A 300 7.08 6.18 -10.48
N LEU A 301 5.93 5.53 -10.67
CA LEU A 301 5.31 5.36 -11.99
C LEU A 301 4.99 6.70 -12.65
N LYS A 302 4.47 7.67 -11.89
CA LYS A 302 4.21 9.04 -12.37
C LYS A 302 5.48 9.73 -12.87
N ARG A 303 6.60 9.59 -12.14
CA ARG A 303 7.89 10.15 -12.56
C ARG A 303 8.45 9.47 -13.80
N ALA A 304 8.20 8.17 -13.95
CA ALA A 304 8.58 7.40 -15.14
C ALA A 304 7.66 7.64 -16.36
N GLY A 305 6.53 8.33 -16.18
CA GLY A 305 5.53 8.51 -17.24
C GLY A 305 4.72 7.24 -17.54
N GLU A 306 4.75 6.26 -16.64
CA GLU A 306 4.04 4.99 -16.77
C GLU A 306 2.58 5.09 -16.28
N LEU A 307 1.76 4.14 -16.73
CA LEU A 307 0.37 4.05 -16.32
C LEU A 307 0.26 3.65 -14.84
N ILE A 308 -0.70 4.25 -14.14
CA ILE A 308 -0.93 3.98 -12.72
C ILE A 308 -1.54 2.58 -12.57
N GLU A 309 -0.86 1.73 -11.80
CA GLU A 309 -1.30 0.38 -11.42
C GLU A 309 -2.35 0.43 -10.30
N HIS A 310 -2.93 -0.72 -9.97
CA HIS A 310 -3.85 -0.84 -8.83
C HIS A 310 -3.13 -0.62 -7.49
N ASP A 311 -3.85 -0.04 -6.52
CA ASP A 311 -3.33 0.16 -5.16
C ASP A 311 -3.15 -1.19 -4.43
N PHE A 312 -2.10 -1.29 -3.62
CA PHE A 312 -1.89 -2.39 -2.69
C PHE A 312 -2.90 -2.32 -1.54
N ARG A 313 -3.35 -3.50 -1.10
CA ARG A 313 -4.27 -3.66 0.03
C ARG A 313 -4.05 -5.00 0.71
N LEU A 314 -4.64 -5.15 1.88
CA LEU A 314 -4.76 -6.45 2.53
C LEU A 314 -5.65 -7.38 1.69
N PRO A 315 -5.32 -8.68 1.61
CA PRO A 315 -6.17 -9.66 0.95
C PRO A 315 -7.50 -9.81 1.70
N THR A 316 -8.54 -10.20 0.98
CA THR A 316 -9.78 -10.69 1.59
C THR A 316 -9.55 -12.11 2.11
N GLU A 317 -10.41 -12.59 3.01
CA GLU A 317 -10.36 -13.96 3.52
C GLU A 317 -10.36 -15.00 2.39
N ALA A 318 -11.23 -14.81 1.38
CA ALA A 318 -11.31 -15.71 0.24
C ALA A 318 -10.04 -15.69 -0.64
N GLU A 319 -9.44 -14.52 -0.86
CA GLU A 319 -8.16 -14.40 -1.58
C GLU A 319 -7.03 -15.07 -0.81
N TRP A 320 -7.00 -14.90 0.52
CA TRP A 320 -5.97 -15.48 1.38
C TRP A 320 -6.07 -17.00 1.44
N GLU A 321 -7.26 -17.58 1.62
CA GLU A 321 -7.45 -19.03 1.62
C GLU A 321 -7.12 -19.64 0.25
N TYR A 322 -7.58 -19.01 -0.84
CA TYR A 322 -7.26 -19.45 -2.20
C TYR A 322 -5.76 -19.45 -2.48
N ALA A 323 -5.07 -18.38 -2.06
CA ALA A 323 -3.63 -18.27 -2.17
C ALA A 323 -2.91 -19.31 -1.30
N ALA A 324 -3.36 -19.52 -0.06
CA ALA A 324 -2.79 -20.50 0.87
C ALA A 324 -2.88 -21.93 0.34
N ARG A 325 -4.00 -22.30 -0.29
CA ARG A 325 -4.21 -23.63 -0.89
C ARG A 325 -3.25 -23.96 -2.04
N GLY A 326 -2.65 -22.95 -2.68
CA GLY A 326 -1.59 -23.17 -3.66
C GLY A 326 -2.00 -23.95 -4.92
N GLY A 327 -3.29 -23.93 -5.27
CA GLY A 327 -3.84 -24.68 -6.40
C GLY A 327 -4.40 -26.08 -6.07
N GLU A 328 -4.29 -26.51 -4.82
CA GLU A 328 -4.86 -27.78 -4.36
C GLU A 328 -6.28 -27.60 -3.81
N GLU A 329 -7.19 -28.50 -4.14
CA GLU A 329 -8.57 -28.51 -3.64
C GLU A 329 -8.74 -29.49 -2.48
N LEU A 330 -9.56 -29.14 -1.48
CA LEU A 330 -9.96 -30.03 -0.37
C LEU A 330 -8.80 -30.49 0.54
N THR A 331 -7.68 -29.79 0.52
CA THR A 331 -6.52 -30.08 1.37
C THR A 331 -6.64 -29.37 2.72
N THR A 332 -6.12 -30.01 3.77
CA THR A 332 -6.08 -29.44 5.13
C THR A 332 -4.97 -28.39 5.28
N PHE A 333 -3.84 -28.58 4.61
CA PHE A 333 -2.66 -27.73 4.70
C PHE A 333 -2.18 -27.26 3.31
N PRO A 334 -1.43 -26.13 3.22
CA PRO A 334 -0.90 -25.57 1.98
C PRO A 334 -0.05 -26.50 1.11
N TRP A 335 0.61 -27.49 1.72
CA TRP A 335 1.45 -28.49 1.02
C TRP A 335 0.68 -29.77 0.62
N GLY A 336 -0.65 -29.73 0.70
CA GLY A 336 -1.56 -30.76 0.17
C GLY A 336 -1.77 -32.01 1.05
N GLY A 337 -0.80 -32.36 1.90
CA GLY A 337 -0.94 -33.50 2.81
C GLY A 337 -1.84 -33.23 4.02
N PRO A 338 -2.43 -34.27 4.65
CA PRO A 338 -3.23 -34.13 5.87
C PRO A 338 -2.36 -33.99 7.14
N TYR A 339 -1.03 -34.10 7.01
CA TYR A 339 -0.09 -34.06 8.13
C TYR A 339 0.76 -32.80 8.09
N ALA A 340 1.09 -32.27 9.27
CA ALA A 340 1.97 -31.11 9.44
C ALA A 340 3.48 -31.45 9.36
N THR A 341 3.80 -32.71 9.08
CA THR A 341 5.16 -33.22 9.01
C THR A 341 5.42 -33.91 7.68
N ASN A 342 6.64 -33.83 7.20
CA ASN A 342 7.10 -34.63 6.05
C ASN A 342 7.31 -36.11 6.43
N SER A 343 7.68 -36.94 5.45
CA SER A 343 8.00 -38.37 5.65
C SER A 343 9.20 -38.61 6.57
N ALA A 344 10.08 -37.62 6.74
CA ALA A 344 11.21 -37.66 7.66
C ALA A 344 10.83 -37.22 9.10
N GLY A 345 9.59 -36.78 9.33
CA GLY A 345 9.12 -36.30 10.63
C GLY A 345 9.48 -34.85 10.96
N CYS A 346 10.02 -34.07 10.00
CA CYS A 346 10.25 -32.65 10.17
C CYS A 346 8.94 -31.87 9.96
N TYR A 347 8.70 -30.85 10.78
CA TYR A 347 7.57 -29.95 10.62
C TYR A 347 7.73 -29.03 9.40
N LEU A 348 6.61 -28.65 8.80
CA LEU A 348 6.56 -27.85 7.57
C LEU A 348 6.10 -26.39 7.82
N ALA A 349 5.88 -26.03 9.08
CA ALA A 349 5.41 -24.73 9.53
C ALA A 349 5.89 -24.48 10.97
N ASN A 350 5.95 -23.20 11.39
CA ASN A 350 6.35 -22.79 12.73
C ASN A 350 5.13 -22.67 13.64
N PHE A 351 4.75 -23.74 14.33
CA PHE A 351 3.58 -23.76 15.21
C PHE A 351 3.90 -24.61 16.44
N LYS A 352 3.22 -24.35 17.56
CA LYS A 352 3.43 -25.08 18.81
C LYS A 352 3.28 -26.61 18.61
N PRO A 353 4.37 -27.39 18.69
CA PRO A 353 4.31 -28.84 18.49
C PRO A 353 3.57 -29.55 19.63
N ARG A 354 3.31 -30.84 19.46
CA ARG A 354 2.73 -31.70 20.52
C ARG A 354 3.62 -31.69 21.78
N ARG A 355 3.02 -32.01 22.93
CA ARG A 355 3.72 -32.07 24.23
C ARG A 355 5.07 -32.80 24.11
N GLY A 356 6.14 -32.14 24.52
CA GLY A 356 7.51 -32.64 24.39
C GLY A 356 8.45 -31.54 23.93
N ASN A 357 9.19 -31.80 22.85
CA ASN A 357 10.11 -30.82 22.27
C ASN A 357 9.34 -29.71 21.55
N LEU A 358 9.21 -28.56 22.22
CA LEU A 358 8.51 -27.37 21.73
C LEU A 358 9.29 -26.56 20.69
N THR A 359 10.54 -26.94 20.38
CA THR A 359 11.38 -26.29 19.34
C THR A 359 11.60 -27.17 18.12
N ALA A 360 10.87 -28.29 18.04
CA ALA A 360 11.05 -29.26 16.96
C ALA A 360 10.69 -28.71 15.58
N ASP A 361 9.89 -27.66 15.53
CA ASP A 361 9.43 -26.94 14.34
C ASP A 361 10.42 -25.87 13.86
N GLY A 362 11.11 -25.21 14.77
CA GLY A 362 12.20 -24.29 14.42
C GLY A 362 12.61 -23.38 15.57
N GLY A 363 11.64 -22.91 16.36
CA GLY A 363 11.93 -22.09 17.53
C GLY A 363 10.68 -21.62 18.28
N PHE A 364 10.90 -21.07 19.47
CA PHE A 364 9.82 -20.48 20.28
C PHE A 364 9.32 -19.12 19.76
N TYR A 365 10.12 -18.50 18.89
CA TYR A 365 9.91 -17.16 18.34
C TYR A 365 9.55 -17.28 16.86
N PRO A 366 9.10 -16.18 16.23
CA PRO A 366 9.00 -16.12 14.78
C PRO A 366 10.32 -16.54 14.15
N VAL A 367 10.22 -17.26 13.05
CA VAL A 367 11.35 -17.65 12.21
C VAL A 367 11.44 -16.70 11.02
N LYS A 368 12.51 -16.82 10.23
CA LYS A 368 12.65 -16.06 8.97
C LYS A 368 11.45 -16.35 8.06
N THR A 369 11.04 -15.34 7.29
CA THR A 369 9.85 -15.46 6.44
C THR A 369 9.99 -16.51 5.33
N THR A 370 11.21 -16.95 5.02
CA THR A 370 11.53 -18.01 4.04
C THR A 370 12.01 -19.32 4.70
N ALA A 371 11.67 -19.57 5.96
CA ALA A 371 12.19 -20.72 6.72
C ALA A 371 11.70 -22.09 6.20
N TYR A 372 10.48 -22.16 5.65
CA TYR A 372 9.87 -23.39 5.15
C TYR A 372 9.70 -23.38 3.64
N SER A 373 9.40 -24.54 3.06
CA SER A 373 9.12 -24.66 1.63
C SER A 373 7.87 -23.87 1.25
N PRO A 374 7.85 -23.23 0.07
CA PRO A 374 6.67 -22.54 -0.41
C PRO A 374 5.58 -23.51 -0.85
N ASN A 375 4.35 -23.01 -0.96
CA ASN A 375 3.22 -23.74 -1.54
C ASN A 375 3.27 -23.76 -3.09
N GLY A 376 2.23 -24.33 -3.73
CA GLY A 376 2.16 -24.45 -5.20
C GLY A 376 2.12 -23.12 -5.96
N TYR A 377 1.83 -22.00 -5.29
CA TYR A 377 1.91 -20.65 -5.86
C TYR A 377 3.18 -19.89 -5.45
N ASN A 378 4.18 -20.59 -4.94
CA ASN A 378 5.46 -20.04 -4.49
C ASN A 378 5.32 -19.05 -3.29
N LEU A 379 4.28 -19.19 -2.48
CA LEU A 379 4.06 -18.42 -1.25
C LEU A 379 4.65 -19.13 -0.04
N TYR A 380 5.35 -18.40 0.82
CA TYR A 380 6.01 -18.94 2.00
C TYR A 380 5.19 -18.69 3.26
N CYS A 381 5.31 -19.61 4.23
CA CYS A 381 4.80 -19.44 5.59
C CYS A 381 3.32 -19.05 5.71
N MET A 382 2.47 -19.45 4.75
CA MET A 382 1.01 -19.26 4.81
C MET A 382 0.35 -20.04 5.97
N SER A 383 1.09 -20.94 6.63
CA SER A 383 0.68 -21.61 7.86
C SER A 383 1.82 -21.55 8.87
N GLY A 384 1.49 -21.23 10.11
CA GLY A 384 2.35 -21.06 11.29
C GLY A 384 1.48 -20.76 12.51
#